data_AF-A0A7C2AAJ4-F1
#
_entry.id   AF-A0A7C2AAJ4-F1
#
_cell.length_a   1.000
_cell.length_b   1.000
_cell.length_c   1.000
_cell.angle_alpha   90.00
_cell.angle_beta   90.00
_cell.angle_gamma   90.00
#
_symmetry.space_group_name_H-M   'P 1'
#
loop_
_entity.id
_entity.type
_entity.pdbx_description
1 polymer ?
#
loop_
_entity_poly.entity_id
_entity_poly.type
_entity_poly.pdbx_seq_one_letter_code
_entity_poly.pdbx_strand_id
1 'polypeptide(L)'
;MEIVEAKPGETILLLGNEAITRGALEAGVDFATTYPGTPSSEITDTFSAIAKYLKRKGEDVPFYFEYSTNEKVALEVAAAASFCGLRALTCMKHV
;
A
#
# COMPACT_ATOMS: atom_id res chain seq x y z
N MET A 1 -5.14 -14.51 -3.64
CA MET A 1 -5.84 -13.22 -3.50
C MET A 1 -5.76 -12.54 -4.84
N GLU A 2 -6.89 -12.27 -5.50
CA GLU A 2 -6.93 -11.82 -6.91
C GLU A 2 -6.06 -10.59 -7.17
N ILE A 3 -6.04 -9.62 -6.24
CA ILE A 3 -5.18 -8.43 -6.33
C ILE A 3 -3.68 -8.74 -6.48
N VAL A 4 -3.19 -9.89 -6.03
CA VAL A 4 -1.78 -10.30 -6.15
C VAL A 4 -1.58 -11.31 -7.28
N GLU A 5 -2.53 -12.21 -7.48
CA GLU A 5 -2.38 -13.36 -8.38
C GLU A 5 -2.76 -13.05 -9.84
N ALA A 6 -3.57 -12.01 -10.07
CA ALA A 6 -4.06 -11.72 -11.41
C ALA A 6 -2.94 -11.31 -12.37
N LYS A 7 -2.97 -11.90 -13.57
CA LYS A 7 -1.94 -11.77 -14.61
C LYS A 7 -2.29 -10.69 -15.64
N PRO A 8 -1.30 -10.17 -16.40
CA PRO A 8 -1.57 -9.25 -17.50
C PRO A 8 -2.61 -9.81 -18.48
N GLY A 9 -3.66 -9.03 -18.75
CA GLY A 9 -4.78 -9.40 -19.63
C GLY A 9 -6.00 -10.01 -18.92
N GLU A 10 -5.90 -10.34 -17.63
CA GLU A 10 -7.05 -10.77 -16.83
C GLU A 10 -7.89 -9.56 -16.38
N THR A 11 -9.20 -9.74 -16.29
CA THR A 11 -10.13 -8.74 -15.75
C THR A 11 -10.57 -9.20 -14.36
N ILE A 12 -10.33 -8.36 -13.35
CA ILE A 12 -10.74 -8.60 -11.97
C ILE A 12 -11.57 -7.41 -11.46
N LEU A 13 -12.45 -7.66 -10.51
CA LEU A 13 -13.23 -6.62 -9.83
C LEU A 13 -12.47 -6.18 -8.59
N LEU A 14 -12.17 -4.88 -8.49
CA LEU A 14 -11.50 -4.28 -7.35
C LEU A 14 -12.28 -3.06 -6.88
N LEU A 15 -12.29 -2.83 -5.56
CA LEU A 15 -12.63 -1.51 -5.02
C LEU A 15 -11.56 -0.49 -5.45
N GLY A 16 -11.91 0.80 -5.45
CA GLY A 16 -10.95 1.86 -5.80
C GLY A 16 -9.68 1.84 -4.92
N ASN A 17 -9.83 1.61 -3.62
CA ASN A 17 -8.72 1.50 -2.67
C ASN A 17 -7.83 0.28 -2.96
N GLU A 18 -8.43 -0.83 -3.36
CA GLU A 18 -7.71 -2.03 -3.80
C GLU A 18 -6.96 -1.77 -5.11
N ALA A 19 -7.58 -1.06 -6.06
CA ALA A 19 -6.93 -0.68 -7.32
C ALA A 19 -5.71 0.24 -7.10
N ILE A 20 -5.77 1.18 -6.15
CA ILE A 20 -4.61 1.99 -5.75
C ILE A 20 -3.49 1.11 -5.22
N THR A 21 -3.80 0.18 -4.33
CA THR A 21 -2.83 -0.76 -3.76
C THR A 21 -2.21 -1.63 -4.87
N ARG A 22 -3.02 -2.15 -5.79
CA ARG A 22 -2.57 -2.92 -6.95
C ARG A 22 -1.58 -2.12 -7.80
N GLY A 23 -1.93 -0.88 -8.15
CA GLY A 23 -1.05 -0.01 -8.94
C GLY A 23 0.28 0.28 -8.22
N ALA A 24 0.24 0.47 -6.90
CA ALA A 24 1.45 0.67 -6.10
C ALA A 24 2.36 -0.57 -6.10
N LEU A 25 1.79 -1.78 -6.00
CA LEU A 25 2.54 -3.03 -6.07
C LEU A 25 3.17 -3.26 -7.45
N GLU A 26 2.41 -3.02 -8.52
CA GLU A 26 2.93 -3.11 -9.90
C GLU A 26 4.02 -2.08 -10.16
N ALA A 27 3.94 -0.91 -9.53
CA ALA A 27 4.97 0.11 -9.57
C ALA A 27 6.19 -0.21 -8.69
N GLY A 28 6.19 -1.31 -7.94
CA GLY A 28 7.28 -1.72 -7.04
C GLY A 28 7.42 -0.82 -5.81
N VAL A 29 6.31 -0.44 -5.17
CA VAL A 29 6.34 0.34 -3.91
C VAL A 29 7.16 -0.41 -2.84
N ASP A 30 8.08 0.31 -2.20
CA ASP A 30 8.91 -0.22 -1.12
C ASP A 30 8.33 0.15 0.25
N PHE A 31 7.72 1.34 0.37
CA PHE A 31 7.24 1.90 1.62
C PHE A 31 5.87 2.57 1.46
N ALA A 32 4.89 2.18 2.27
CA ALA A 32 3.57 2.79 2.33
C ALA A 32 3.25 3.31 3.75
N THR A 33 2.61 4.47 3.85
CA THR A 33 2.22 5.04 5.14
C THR A 33 0.91 5.80 5.07
N THR A 34 0.17 5.83 6.17
CA THR A 34 -1.06 6.63 6.30
C THR A 34 -1.23 7.08 7.74
N TYR A 35 -1.94 8.18 7.93
CA TYR A 35 -2.65 8.43 9.18
C TYR A 35 -4.06 7.83 9.06
N PRO A 36 -4.63 7.18 10.12
CA PRO A 36 -5.97 6.64 10.03
C PRO A 36 -7.03 7.72 9.73
N GLY A 37 -7.73 7.55 8.60
CA GLY A 37 -8.91 8.31 8.22
C GLY A 37 -9.67 7.61 7.10
N THR A 38 -10.95 7.29 7.32
CA THR A 38 -11.80 6.72 6.27
C THR A 38 -12.13 7.79 5.22
N PRO A 39 -12.22 7.43 3.93
CA PRO A 39 -12.07 6.08 3.35
C PRO A 39 -10.62 5.67 3.04
N SER A 40 -9.62 6.55 3.21
CA SER A 40 -8.23 6.30 2.77
C SER A 40 -7.49 5.21 3.55
N SER A 41 -7.84 4.94 4.82
CA SER A 41 -7.20 3.88 5.62
C SER A 41 -7.28 2.50 4.97
N GLU A 42 -8.34 2.23 4.21
CA GLU A 42 -8.57 0.93 3.57
C GLU A 42 -7.47 0.56 2.57
N ILE A 43 -6.75 1.53 2.02
CA ILE A 43 -5.58 1.28 1.17
C ILE A 43 -4.49 0.57 1.99
N THR A 44 -4.21 1.06 3.21
CA THR A 44 -3.18 0.47 4.08
C THR A 44 -3.66 -0.84 4.72
N ASP A 45 -4.96 -0.98 4.96
CA ASP A 45 -5.54 -2.27 5.35
C ASP A 45 -5.41 -3.33 4.24
N THR A 46 -5.50 -2.92 2.96
CA THR A 46 -5.27 -3.80 1.82
C THR A 46 -3.81 -4.28 1.79
N PHE A 47 -2.82 -3.39 2.00
CA PHE A 47 -1.42 -3.79 2.18
C PHE A 47 -1.24 -4.80 3.33
N SER A 48 -1.93 -4.59 4.46
CA SER A 48 -1.91 -5.52 5.60
C SER A 48 -2.48 -6.90 5.25
N ALA A 49 -3.60 -6.94 4.53
CA ALA A 49 -4.22 -8.18 4.06
C ALA A 49 -3.29 -8.94 3.10
N ILE A 50 -2.65 -8.24 2.17
CA ILE A 50 -1.68 -8.81 1.22
C ILE A 50 -0.46 -9.35 1.95
N ALA A 51 0.13 -8.59 2.88
CA ALA A 51 1.28 -9.04 3.65
C ALA A 51 0.97 -10.32 4.45
N LYS A 52 -0.21 -10.41 5.08
CA LYS A 52 -0.66 -11.64 5.76
C LYS A 52 -0.88 -12.80 4.79
N TYR A 53 -1.38 -12.51 3.60
CA TYR A 53 -1.60 -13.52 2.56
C TYR A 53 -0.26 -14.09 2.03
N LEU A 54 0.69 -13.25 1.67
CA LEU A 54 2.03 -13.65 1.21
C LEU A 54 2.77 -14.48 2.27
N LYS A 55 2.77 -14.01 3.53
CA LYS A 55 3.36 -14.75 4.65
C LYS A 55 2.76 -16.14 4.83
N ARG A 56 1.44 -16.31 4.66
CA ARG A 56 0.78 -17.62 4.73
C ARG A 56 1.18 -18.56 3.58
N LYS A 57 1.59 -18.02 2.43
CA LYS A 57 2.14 -18.80 1.31
C LYS A 57 3.63 -19.11 1.47
N GLY A 58 4.30 -18.57 2.50
CA GLY A 58 5.74 -18.68 2.65
C GLY A 58 6.53 -17.79 1.69
N GLU A 59 5.89 -16.74 1.17
CA GLU A 59 6.53 -15.75 0.28
C GLU A 59 6.97 -14.52 1.07
N ASP A 60 8.04 -13.88 0.63
CA ASP A 60 8.50 -12.61 1.19
C ASP A 60 7.51 -11.47 0.89
N VAL A 61 7.42 -10.50 1.79
CA VAL A 61 6.61 -9.30 1.59
C VAL A 61 7.53 -8.23 0.99
N PRO A 62 7.32 -7.78 -0.26
CA PRO A 62 8.26 -6.91 -0.96
C PRO A 62 8.16 -5.43 -0.57
N PHE A 63 7.33 -5.09 0.40
CA PHE A 63 7.08 -3.73 0.87
C PHE A 63 6.99 -3.67 2.40
N TYR A 64 7.23 -2.49 2.94
CA TYR A 64 6.89 -2.14 4.31
C TYR A 64 5.67 -1.21 4.33
N PHE A 65 4.81 -1.34 5.34
CA PHE A 65 3.74 -0.38 5.55
C PHE A 65 3.54 -0.07 7.04
N GLU A 66 3.10 1.16 7.33
CA GLU A 66 2.82 1.59 8.70
C GLU A 66 1.66 2.59 8.81
N TYR A 67 1.16 2.71 10.04
CA TYR A 67 0.33 3.82 10.46
C TYR A 67 1.20 4.87 11.17
N SER A 68 1.13 6.12 10.73
CA SER A 68 1.82 7.25 11.37
C SER A 68 0.91 7.99 12.36
N THR A 69 1.48 8.94 13.10
CA THR A 69 0.80 9.65 14.20
C THR A 69 -0.14 10.77 13.77
N ASN A 70 0.06 11.35 12.58
CA ASN A 70 -0.80 12.33 11.91
C ASN A 70 -0.38 12.44 10.43
N GLU A 71 -1.14 13.18 9.62
CA GLU A 71 -0.91 13.34 8.18
C GLU A 71 0.44 14.00 7.88
N LYS A 72 0.86 14.96 8.69
CA LYS A 72 2.17 15.61 8.56
C LYS A 72 3.30 14.59 8.73
N VAL A 73 3.23 13.77 9.78
CA VAL A 73 4.25 12.75 10.04
C VAL A 73 4.24 11.70 8.95
N ALA A 74 3.06 11.24 8.49
CA ALA A 74 2.93 10.29 7.37
C ALA A 74 3.63 10.82 6.10
N LEU A 75 3.43 12.09 5.77
CA LEU A 75 4.11 12.74 4.65
C LEU A 75 5.63 12.82 4.86
N GLU A 76 6.07 13.21 6.05
CA GLU A 76 7.50 13.35 6.39
C GLU A 76 8.25 12.02 6.31
N VAL A 77 7.67 10.91 6.80
CA VAL A 77 8.31 9.59 6.70
C VAL A 77 8.31 9.05 5.26
N ALA A 78 7.25 9.27 4.48
CA ALA A 78 7.23 8.91 3.07
C ALA A 78 8.29 9.69 2.28
N ALA A 79 8.43 11.00 2.56
CA ALA A 79 9.46 11.82 1.95
C ALA A 79 10.87 11.34 2.33
N ALA A 80 11.10 10.99 3.61
CA ALA A 80 12.37 10.44 4.06
C ALA A 80 12.70 9.12 3.35
N ALA A 81 11.74 8.19 3.24
CA ALA A 81 11.92 6.95 2.47
C ALA A 81 12.28 7.24 1.01
N SER A 82 11.58 8.19 0.38
CA SER A 82 11.87 8.63 -0.99
C SER A 82 13.27 9.21 -1.15
N PHE A 83 13.74 10.03 -0.21
CA PHE A 83 15.10 10.56 -0.23
C PHE A 83 16.18 9.49 -0.06
N CYS A 84 15.85 8.37 0.57
CA CYS A 84 16.71 7.19 0.62
C CYS A 84 16.70 6.35 -0.68
N GLY A 85 15.96 6.78 -1.70
CA GLY A 85 15.85 6.10 -3.00
C GLY A 85 14.74 5.06 -3.08
N LEU A 86 13.89 4.94 -2.06
CA LEU A 86 12.76 4.00 -2.04
C LEU A 86 11.54 4.57 -2.74
N ARG A 87 10.73 3.72 -3.37
CA ARG A 87 9.43 4.10 -3.91
C ARG A 87 8.43 4.17 -2.77
N ALA A 88 8.07 5.39 -2.39
CA ALA A 88 7.20 5.66 -1.25
C ALA A 88 5.79 6.08 -1.68
N LEU A 89 4.79 5.64 -0.92
CA LEU A 89 3.38 6.03 -1.04
C LEU A 89 2.88 6.55 0.31
N THR A 90 2.23 7.72 0.32
CA THR A 90 1.42 8.15 1.45
C THR A 90 -0.03 8.25 1.03
N CYS A 91 -0.94 7.71 1.85
CA CYS A 91 -2.37 7.70 1.59
C CYS A 91 -3.06 8.70 2.51
N MET A 92 -3.93 9.54 1.96
CA MET A 92 -4.68 10.53 2.73
C MET A 92 -5.99 10.87 2.02
N LYS A 93 -7.04 11.18 2.77
CA LYS A 93 -8.27 11.73 2.23
C LYS A 93 -8.13 13.24 2.02
N HIS A 94 -8.84 13.76 1.03
CA HIS A 94 -9.14 15.19 0.98
C HIS A 94 -10.22 15.53 2.03
N VAL A 95 -10.26 16.77 2.51
CA VAL A 95 -11.32 17.27 3.41
C VAL A 95 -12.52 17.74 2.60
#